data_AF-A0A9E8HI68-F1
#
_entry.id   AF-A0A9E8HI68-F1
#
_cell.length_a   1.000
_cell.length_b   1.000
_cell.length_c   1.000
_cell.angle_alpha   90.00
_cell.angle_beta   90.00
_cell.angle_gamma   90.00
#
_symmetry.space_group_name_H-M   'P 1'
#
loop_
_entity.id
_entity.type
_entity.pdbx_description
1 polymer ?
#
loop_
_entity_poly.entity_id
_entity_poly.type
_entity_poly.pdbx_seq_one_letter_code
_entity_poly.pdbx_strand_id
1 'polypeptide(L)'
;MTYSPQLQNKSLIQISRATIPMLKKSILFCLALSLTFLTGCSGHPGAGKWASADESLNAFSRINIDFDGKAAIYPTDTTVATQNCYWQASSAEKVDIQCGNAKQEDGSTFYTFEVSSDNPDLATLTFEEQIVGRFKRLL
;
A
#
# COMPACT_ATOMS: atom_id res chain seq x y z
N MET A 1 -68.45 50.99 -41.65
CA MET A 1 -67.18 51.74 -41.52
C MET A 1 -66.59 51.34 -40.17
N THR A 2 -65.42 50.70 -40.02
CA THR A 2 -64.27 50.52 -40.92
C THR A 2 -63.39 49.39 -40.32
N TYR A 3 -62.99 48.45 -41.16
CA TYR A 3 -61.79 47.58 -41.18
C TYR A 3 -61.26 46.81 -39.96
N SER A 4 -61.09 45.49 -40.19
CA SER A 4 -60.08 44.61 -39.59
C SER A 4 -58.69 44.88 -40.22
N PRO A 5 -57.56 44.44 -39.63
CA PRO A 5 -56.98 43.19 -40.15
C PRO A 5 -56.32 42.25 -39.11
N GLN A 6 -56.26 41.00 -39.56
CA GLN A 6 -55.55 39.80 -39.10
C GLN A 6 -54.05 40.02 -38.76
N LEU A 7 -53.45 39.14 -37.94
CA LEU A 7 -52.30 38.31 -38.37
C LEU A 7 -51.81 37.29 -37.30
N GLN A 8 -51.91 36.02 -37.68
CA GLN A 8 -50.90 34.94 -37.61
C GLN A 8 -50.26 34.48 -36.28
N ASN A 9 -50.73 33.30 -35.87
CA ASN A 9 -49.96 32.11 -35.45
C ASN A 9 -48.43 32.17 -35.66
N LYS A 10 -47.67 32.02 -34.58
CA LYS A 10 -46.36 31.33 -34.58
C LYS A 10 -46.10 30.70 -33.20
N SER A 11 -46.27 29.39 -33.17
CA SER A 11 -45.68 28.52 -32.16
C SER A 11 -44.15 28.72 -32.14
N LEU A 12 -43.62 29.19 -31.01
CA LEU A 12 -42.20 29.13 -30.69
C LEU A 12 -42.07 28.57 -29.29
N ILE A 13 -41.93 27.25 -29.23
CA ILE A 13 -41.37 26.56 -28.07
C ILE A 13 -39.95 27.10 -27.89
N GLN A 14 -39.76 28.00 -26.92
CA GLN A 14 -38.44 28.39 -26.44
C GLN A 14 -37.84 27.20 -25.70
N ILE A 15 -37.13 26.33 -26.42
CA ILE A 15 -36.21 25.38 -25.80
C ILE A 15 -35.05 26.22 -25.26
N SER A 16 -35.13 26.55 -23.98
CA SER A 16 -34.08 27.25 -23.25
C SER A 16 -32.75 26.52 -23.44
N ARG A 17 -31.83 27.19 -24.13
CA ARG A 17 -30.47 26.72 -24.42
C ARG A 17 -29.60 26.89 -23.16
N ALA A 18 -29.98 26.24 -22.06
CA ALA A 18 -29.35 26.45 -20.75
C ALA A 18 -28.73 25.18 -20.14
N THR A 19 -28.69 24.05 -20.86
CA THR A 19 -28.23 22.76 -20.27
C THR A 19 -26.77 22.41 -20.56
N ILE A 20 -26.05 23.19 -21.37
CA ILE A 20 -24.67 22.86 -21.79
C ILE A 20 -23.56 23.34 -20.81
N PRO A 21 -23.65 24.48 -20.09
CA PRO A 21 -22.51 24.95 -19.28
C PRO A 21 -22.33 24.15 -17.98
N MET A 22 -23.37 23.48 -17.47
CA MET A 22 -23.30 22.73 -16.22
C MET A 22 -22.61 21.37 -16.37
N LEU A 23 -22.77 20.70 -17.52
CA LEU A 23 -22.14 19.41 -17.79
C LEU A 23 -20.61 19.51 -17.90
N LYS A 24 -20.10 20.53 -18.60
CA LYS A 24 -18.64 20.77 -18.72
C LYS A 24 -17.97 21.14 -17.39
N LYS A 25 -18.64 21.94 -16.54
CA LYS A 25 -18.14 22.31 -15.21
C LYS A 25 -18.15 21.11 -14.26
N SER A 26 -19.15 20.24 -14.35
CA SER A 26 -19.24 19.01 -13.57
C SER A 26 -18.14 18.01 -13.92
N ILE A 27 -17.84 17.81 -15.22
CA ILE A 27 -16.74 16.91 -15.64
C ILE A 27 -15.37 17.43 -15.18
N LEU A 28 -15.10 18.74 -15.33
CA LEU A 28 -13.85 19.33 -14.84
C LEU A 28 -13.67 19.18 -13.33
N PHE A 29 -14.77 19.34 -12.58
CA PHE A 29 -14.77 19.17 -11.12
C PHE A 29 -14.52 17.72 -10.71
N CYS A 30 -15.16 16.74 -11.36
CA CYS A 30 -14.91 15.32 -11.12
C CYS A 30 -13.47 14.92 -11.47
N LEU A 31 -12.91 15.45 -12.56
CA LEU A 31 -11.52 15.20 -12.93
C LEU A 31 -10.56 15.76 -11.86
N ALA A 32 -10.75 17.02 -11.46
CA ALA A 32 -9.94 17.65 -10.41
C ALA A 32 -10.03 16.91 -9.06
N LEU A 33 -11.23 16.42 -8.70
CA LEU A 33 -11.45 15.65 -7.48
C LEU A 33 -10.83 14.24 -7.56
N SER A 34 -10.82 13.61 -8.74
CA SER A 34 -10.17 12.31 -8.92
C SER A 34 -8.65 12.37 -8.73
N LEU A 35 -8.00 13.49 -9.08
CA LEU A 35 -6.56 13.70 -8.89
C LEU A 35 -6.15 13.69 -7.42
N THR A 36 -7.03 14.11 -6.49
CA THR A 36 -6.73 14.08 -5.06
C THR A 36 -6.81 12.67 -4.45
N PHE A 37 -7.47 11.73 -5.13
CA PHE A 37 -7.55 10.32 -4.69
C PHE A 37 -6.41 9.44 -5.20
N LEU A 38 -5.48 9.99 -5.99
CA LEU A 38 -4.26 9.31 -6.42
C LEU A 38 -3.14 9.32 -5.37
N THR A 39 -3.42 9.73 -4.13
CA THR A 39 -2.51 9.45 -3.00
C THR A 39 -2.48 7.94 -2.80
N GLY A 40 -1.54 7.27 -3.45
CA GLY A 40 -1.30 5.85 -3.26
C GLY A 40 -1.08 5.57 -1.78
N CYS A 41 -1.65 4.49 -1.27
CA CYS A 41 -1.35 4.01 0.07
C CYS A 41 0.17 3.82 0.16
N SER A 42 0.85 4.65 0.97
CA SER A 42 2.25 4.39 1.28
C SER A 42 2.29 3.08 2.02
N GLY A 43 2.97 2.08 1.48
CA GLY A 43 3.07 0.82 2.19
C GLY A 43 3.89 0.96 3.45
N HIS A 44 3.71 0.00 4.36
CA HIS A 44 4.35 -0.01 5.67
C HIS A 44 5.89 0.07 5.51
N PRO A 45 6.62 0.86 6.32
CA PRO A 45 8.07 1.02 6.16
C PRO A 45 8.84 -0.29 6.30
N GLY A 46 8.31 -1.28 7.03
CA GLY A 46 8.87 -2.63 7.09
C GLY A 46 8.88 -3.36 5.73
N ALA A 47 7.99 -3.01 4.79
CA ALA A 47 7.97 -3.61 3.47
C ALA A 47 9.22 -3.22 2.65
N GLY A 48 9.71 -4.18 1.88
CA GLY A 48 10.92 -4.06 1.08
C GLY A 48 11.83 -5.26 1.18
N LYS A 49 13.03 -5.10 0.60
CA LYS A 49 14.09 -6.10 0.63
C LYS A 49 15.18 -5.64 1.57
N TRP A 50 15.69 -6.57 2.37
CA TRP A 50 16.58 -6.28 3.49
C TRP A 50 17.71 -7.30 3.49
N ALA A 51 18.95 -6.85 3.48
CA ALA A 51 20.13 -7.69 3.63
C ALA A 51 20.67 -7.58 5.04
N SER A 52 21.30 -8.63 5.55
CA SER A 52 22.02 -8.53 6.82
C SER A 52 23.05 -7.37 6.78
N ALA A 53 23.10 -6.63 7.88
CA ALA A 53 24.06 -5.55 8.12
C ALA A 53 25.19 -5.96 9.09
N ASP A 54 25.06 -7.08 9.80
CA ASP A 54 25.96 -7.46 10.90
C ASP A 54 26.29 -8.95 10.88
N GLU A 55 27.46 -9.26 10.31
CA GLU A 55 28.29 -10.46 10.51
C GLU A 55 27.90 -11.39 11.67
N SER A 56 27.88 -10.80 12.85
CA SER A 56 27.94 -11.48 14.14
C SER A 56 26.57 -11.93 14.68
N LEU A 57 25.47 -11.42 14.13
CA LEU A 57 24.10 -11.68 14.60
C LEU A 57 23.25 -12.39 13.52
N ASN A 58 23.88 -13.08 12.57
CA ASN A 58 23.24 -13.53 11.34
C ASN A 58 22.64 -14.93 11.40
N ALA A 59 21.55 -15.10 12.15
CA ALA A 59 20.69 -16.25 11.90
C ALA A 59 20.11 -16.22 10.47
N PHE A 60 19.96 -15.02 9.89
CA PHE A 60 19.37 -14.81 8.57
C PHE A 60 20.20 -13.86 7.71
N SER A 61 20.33 -14.20 6.42
CA SER A 61 21.08 -13.43 5.42
C SER A 61 20.24 -12.35 4.75
N ARG A 62 18.94 -12.58 4.60
CA ARG A 62 18.02 -11.69 3.88
C ARG A 62 16.59 -11.83 4.38
N ILE A 63 15.83 -10.74 4.29
CA ILE A 63 14.38 -10.71 4.51
C ILE A 63 13.73 -9.94 3.34
N ASN A 64 12.66 -10.50 2.79
CA ASN A 64 11.77 -9.79 1.89
C ASN A 64 10.39 -9.69 2.56
N ILE A 65 9.82 -8.49 2.63
CA ILE A 65 8.47 -8.22 3.14
C ILE A 65 7.70 -7.58 1.99
N ASP A 66 6.78 -8.32 1.40
CA ASP A 66 6.01 -7.89 0.23
C ASP A 66 4.76 -7.12 0.69
N PHE A 67 4.35 -6.10 -0.07
CA PHE A 67 3.18 -5.28 0.27
C PHE A 67 1.86 -6.08 0.30
N ASP A 68 1.82 -7.28 -0.27
CA ASP A 68 0.64 -8.15 -0.34
C ASP A 68 0.44 -9.04 0.90
N GLY A 69 1.21 -8.82 1.97
CA GLY A 69 1.09 -9.54 3.24
C GLY A 69 1.97 -10.78 3.34
N LYS A 70 2.81 -11.06 2.34
CA LYS A 70 3.77 -12.17 2.37
C LYS A 70 5.14 -11.71 2.84
N ALA A 71 5.87 -12.62 3.46
CA ALA A 71 7.26 -12.44 3.79
C ALA A 71 8.08 -13.66 3.36
N ALA A 72 9.38 -13.47 3.19
CA ALA A 72 10.35 -14.53 3.00
C ALA A 72 11.60 -14.22 3.82
N ILE A 73 11.92 -15.09 4.76
CA ILE A 73 13.12 -15.00 5.59
C ILE A 73 14.12 -16.05 5.10
N TYR A 74 15.36 -15.64 4.83
CA TYR A 74 16.41 -16.52 4.31
C TYR A 74 17.44 -16.76 5.41
N PRO A 75 17.53 -17.98 5.98
CA PRO A 75 18.59 -18.32 6.91
C PRO A 75 19.98 -18.16 6.28
N THR A 76 21.01 -18.01 7.10
CA THR A 76 22.39 -17.81 6.59
C THR A 76 23.00 -19.08 6.01
N ASP A 77 22.57 -20.25 6.49
CA ASP A 77 23.08 -21.57 6.10
C ASP A 77 22.42 -22.14 4.84
N THR A 78 21.38 -21.49 4.31
CA THR A 78 20.64 -21.96 3.13
C THR A 78 20.22 -20.82 2.21
N THR A 79 20.13 -21.10 0.91
CA THR A 79 19.55 -20.17 -0.07
C THR A 79 18.03 -20.26 -0.15
N VAL A 80 17.43 -21.23 0.55
CA VAL A 80 15.99 -21.49 0.54
C VAL A 80 15.34 -20.69 1.66
N ALA A 81 14.33 -19.90 1.32
CA ALA A 81 13.56 -19.17 2.32
C ALA A 81 12.73 -20.11 3.21
N THR A 82 12.51 -19.69 4.45
CA THR A 82 11.44 -20.24 5.29
C THR A 82 10.12 -20.09 4.53
N GLN A 83 9.41 -21.21 4.35
CA GLN A 83 8.15 -21.23 3.61
C GLN A 83 7.01 -20.63 4.45
N ASN A 84 5.96 -20.16 3.76
CA ASN A 84 4.70 -19.75 4.39
C ASN A 84 4.84 -18.71 5.50
N CYS A 85 5.60 -17.64 5.24
CA CYS A 85 5.65 -16.49 6.13
C CYS A 85 4.65 -15.40 5.68
N TYR A 86 3.86 -14.91 6.62
CA TYR A 86 2.93 -13.80 6.44
C TYR A 86 3.20 -12.73 7.47
N TRP A 87 2.85 -11.48 7.16
CA TRP A 87 3.07 -10.37 8.09
C TRP A 87 1.84 -9.49 8.27
N GLN A 88 1.79 -8.83 9.42
CA GLN A 88 0.83 -7.79 9.74
C GLN A 88 1.54 -6.62 10.42
N ALA A 89 1.06 -5.39 10.20
CA ALA A 89 1.57 -4.22 10.92
C ALA A 89 1.15 -4.30 12.39
N SER A 90 2.11 -4.12 13.30
CA SER A 90 1.86 -4.03 14.74
C SER A 90 2.07 -2.62 15.29
N SER A 91 2.83 -1.77 14.59
CA SER A 91 2.87 -0.32 14.80
C SER A 91 3.14 0.41 13.47
N ALA A 92 3.55 1.69 13.51
CA ALA A 92 3.96 2.42 12.30
C ALA A 92 5.33 1.96 11.77
N GLU A 93 6.18 1.39 12.62
CA GLU A 93 7.55 0.97 12.31
C GLU A 93 7.74 -0.55 12.43
N LYS A 94 6.76 -1.26 13.02
CA LYS A 94 6.85 -2.69 13.35
C LYS A 94 5.89 -3.54 12.54
N VAL A 95 6.39 -4.69 12.12
CA VAL A 95 5.57 -5.78 11.61
C VAL A 95 5.83 -7.04 12.42
N ASP A 96 4.78 -7.82 12.63
CA ASP A 96 4.89 -9.17 13.16
C ASP A 96 4.84 -10.15 11.99
N ILE A 97 5.81 -11.05 11.93
CA ILE A 97 5.96 -12.07 10.89
C ILE A 97 5.70 -13.43 11.50
N GLN A 98 4.70 -14.13 10.97
CA GLN A 98 4.38 -15.50 11.34
C GLN A 98 4.82 -16.44 10.22
N CYS A 99 5.70 -17.40 10.51
CA CYS A 99 6.18 -18.40 9.58
C CYS A 99 5.67 -19.79 9.95
N GLY A 100 5.04 -20.48 9.00
CA GLY A 100 4.65 -21.89 9.14
C GLY A 100 5.79 -22.83 8.76
N ASN A 101 5.99 -23.91 9.52
CA ASN A 101 6.97 -24.94 9.19
C ASN A 101 6.27 -26.22 8.73
N ALA A 102 6.58 -26.71 7.52
CA ALA A 102 6.04 -27.98 7.01
C ALA A 102 6.41 -29.22 7.86
N LYS A 103 7.39 -29.09 8.77
CA LYS A 103 7.82 -30.13 9.71
C LYS A 103 7.27 -29.97 11.13
N GLN A 104 6.56 -28.89 11.46
CA GLN A 104 5.98 -28.70 12.79
C GLN A 104 4.46 -28.86 12.71
N GLU A 105 3.95 -29.89 13.38
CA GLU A 105 2.52 -30.24 13.40
C GLU A 105 1.68 -29.18 14.14
N ASP A 106 2.30 -28.35 15.02
CA ASP A 106 1.62 -27.38 15.88
C ASP A 106 2.33 -26.01 16.08
N GLY A 107 3.42 -25.71 15.37
CA GLY A 107 4.26 -24.54 15.68
C GLY A 107 4.38 -23.53 14.55
N SER A 108 3.71 -22.38 14.66
CA SER A 108 4.07 -21.19 13.87
C SER A 108 5.14 -20.39 14.60
N THR A 109 6.23 -20.05 13.91
CA THR A 109 7.30 -19.21 14.48
C THR A 109 6.93 -17.74 14.31
N PHE A 110 7.06 -16.95 15.38
CA PHE A 110 6.73 -15.52 15.38
C PHE A 110 7.99 -14.67 15.52
N TYR A 111 8.14 -13.70 14.63
CA TYR A 111 9.20 -12.71 14.67
C TYR A 111 8.60 -11.31 14.70
N THR A 112 9.31 -10.36 15.29
CA THR A 112 9.01 -8.93 15.14
C THR A 112 10.12 -8.29 14.33
N PHE A 113 9.75 -7.56 13.28
CA PHE A 113 10.65 -6.80 12.45
C PHE A 113 10.37 -5.31 12.60
N GLU A 114 11.35 -4.57 13.09
CA GLU A 114 11.24 -3.16 13.46
C GLU A 114 12.20 -2.31 12.65
N VAL A 115 11.68 -1.32 11.93
CA VAL A 115 12.48 -0.31 11.24
C VAL A 115 12.91 0.75 12.24
N SER A 116 14.19 1.15 12.21
CA SER A 116 14.70 2.19 13.10
C SER A 116 14.09 3.55 12.77
N SER A 117 13.60 4.25 13.80
CA SER A 117 13.08 5.61 13.68
C SER A 117 14.18 6.65 13.37
N ASP A 118 15.42 6.38 13.79
CA ASP A 118 16.56 7.27 13.54
C ASP A 118 17.15 7.05 12.14
N ASN A 119 17.05 5.84 11.61
CA ASN A 119 17.56 5.49 10.28
C ASN A 119 16.63 4.47 9.58
N PRO A 120 15.75 4.91 8.65
CA PRO A 120 14.76 4.03 8.00
C PRO A 120 15.36 3.00 7.03
N ASP A 121 16.68 3.07 6.80
CA ASP A 121 17.44 2.06 6.06
C ASP A 121 17.96 0.94 6.97
N LEU A 122 17.75 1.01 8.28
CA LEU A 122 18.13 -0.02 9.24
C LEU A 122 16.90 -0.63 9.90
N ALA A 123 16.99 -1.93 10.17
CA ALA A 123 15.95 -2.67 10.87
C ALA A 123 16.52 -3.78 11.74
N THR A 124 15.72 -4.24 12.71
CA THR A 124 16.07 -5.33 13.63
C THR A 124 15.01 -6.43 13.53
N LEU A 125 15.44 -7.69 13.48
CA LEU A 125 14.57 -8.85 13.63
C LEU A 125 14.74 -9.43 15.02
N THR A 126 13.62 -9.67 15.69
CA THR A 126 13.55 -10.22 17.04
C THR A 126 12.76 -11.53 17.04
N PHE A 127 13.26 -12.53 17.74
CA PHE A 127 12.59 -13.80 18.04
C PHE A 127 12.59 -13.99 19.55
N GLU A 128 11.43 -14.20 20.18
CA GLU A 128 11.32 -14.38 21.64
C GLU A 128 12.09 -13.31 22.45
N GLU A 129 11.91 -12.04 22.08
CA GLU A 129 12.60 -10.87 22.67
C GLU A 129 14.12 -10.81 22.45
N GLN A 130 14.70 -11.76 21.73
CA GLN A 130 16.12 -11.77 21.36
C GLN A 130 16.34 -11.24 19.95
N ILE A 131 17.31 -10.35 19.79
CA ILE A 131 17.74 -9.88 18.47
C ILE A 131 18.44 -11.03 17.75
N VAL A 132 17.85 -11.47 16.64
CA VAL A 132 18.35 -12.56 15.78
C VAL A 132 18.84 -12.07 14.42
N GLY A 133 18.83 -10.75 14.20
CA GLY A 133 19.43 -10.14 13.03
C GLY A 133 19.27 -8.64 12.99
N ARG A 134 20.23 -7.98 12.33
CA ARG A 134 20.17 -6.57 11.95
C ARG A 134 20.27 -6.47 10.45
N PHE A 135 19.47 -5.61 9.86
CA PHE A 135 19.31 -5.54 8.42
C PHE A 135 19.45 -4.12 7.90
N LYS A 136 19.97 -4.03 6.68
CA LYS A 136 20.01 -2.82 5.88
C LYS A 136 19.09 -2.97 4.67
N ARG A 137 18.36 -1.91 4.36
CA ARG A 137 17.48 -1.85 3.18
C ARG A 137 18.30 -2.00 1.91
N LEU A 138 17.81 -2.84 1.00
CA LEU A 138 18.30 -2.92 -0.37
C LEU A 138 17.48 -1.97 -1.24
N LEU A 139 18.19 -1.15 -2.02
CA LEU A 139 17.62 -0.25 -3.03
C LEU A 139 17.02 -1.02 -4.21
#